data_AF-A0A370L1H4-F1
#
_entry.id   AF-A0A370L1H4-F1
#
_cell.length_a   1.000
_cell.length_b   1.000
_cell.length_c   1.000
_cell.angle_alpha   90.00
_cell.angle_beta   90.00
_cell.angle_gamma   90.00
#
_symmetry.space_group_name_H-M   'P 1'
#
loop_
_entity.id
_entity.type
_entity.pdbx_description
1 polymer ?
#
loop_
_entity_poly.entity_id
_entity_poly.type
_entity_poly.pdbx_seq_one_letter_code
_entity_poly.pdbx_strand_id
1 'polypeptide(L)'
;MTTNTETTRPLYRVTFARIAGKDQSGKDILSRPKEIGAVWPRKGDKKGGVVSLDLIPIELTQRQGVLFLVPVDADDQGGSL
;
A
#
# COMPACT_ATOMS: atom_id res chain seq x y z
N MET A 1 -25.41 15.31 24.19
CA MET A 1 -24.11 14.62 24.11
C MET A 1 -23.78 14.44 22.65
N THR A 2 -22.82 15.19 22.12
CA THR A 2 -22.45 15.15 20.70
C THR A 2 -21.34 14.12 20.55
N THR A 3 -21.64 12.96 19.99
CA THR A 3 -20.64 11.92 19.70
C THR A 3 -19.78 12.40 18.55
N ASN A 4 -18.60 12.91 18.87
CA ASN A 4 -17.59 13.28 17.89
C ASN A 4 -16.96 11.97 17.38
N THR A 5 -17.52 11.38 16.34
CA THR A 5 -16.87 10.29 15.61
C THR A 5 -15.72 10.89 14.81
N GLU A 6 -14.56 11.04 15.46
CA GLU A 6 -13.32 11.32 14.74
C GLU A 6 -13.14 10.25 13.66
N THR A 7 -13.18 10.68 12.41
CA THR A 7 -13.03 9.79 11.27
C THR A 7 -11.54 9.48 11.15
N THR A 8 -11.10 8.37 11.73
CA THR A 8 -9.72 7.90 11.58
C THR A 8 -9.43 7.72 10.10
N ARG A 9 -8.35 8.34 9.60
CA ARG A 9 -7.86 8.13 8.24
C ARG A 9 -6.76 7.06 8.23
N PRO A 10 -6.56 6.36 7.11
CA PRO A 10 -5.38 5.51 6.96
C PRO A 10 -4.09 6.34 7.00
N LEU A 11 -2.97 5.72 7.37
CA LEU A 11 -1.62 6.31 7.30
C LEU A 11 -1.03 6.19 5.88
N TYR A 12 -1.27 5.05 5.23
CA TYR A 12 -0.77 4.75 3.89
C TYR A 12 -1.81 3.99 3.07
N ARG A 13 -1.80 4.19 1.76
CA ARG A 13 -2.41 3.29 0.76
C ARG A 13 -1.40 2.19 0.46
N VAL A 14 -1.87 0.94 0.39
CA VAL A 14 -1.05 -0.23 0.07
C VAL A 14 -1.29 -0.58 -1.40
N THR A 15 -0.25 -0.49 -2.21
CA THR A 15 -0.32 -0.91 -3.62
C THR A 15 0.63 -2.06 -3.89
N PHE A 16 0.27 -2.90 -4.86
CA PHE A 16 1.05 -4.06 -5.26
C PHE A 16 1.32 -4.03 -6.76
N ALA A 17 2.55 -4.30 -7.15
CA ALA A 17 2.93 -4.58 -8.53
C ALA A 17 3.57 -5.96 -8.62
N ARG A 18 2.99 -6.85 -9.42
CA ARG A 18 3.64 -8.14 -9.74
C ARG A 18 4.87 -7.94 -10.62
N ILE A 19 5.82 -8.85 -10.53
CA ILE A 19 6.93 -8.95 -11.48
C ILE A 19 6.37 -9.47 -12.81
N ALA A 20 6.51 -8.69 -13.87
CA ALA A 20 6.03 -9.02 -15.21
C ALA A 20 7.11 -9.70 -16.09
N GLY A 21 8.38 -9.60 -15.68
CA GLY A 21 9.52 -10.17 -16.39
C GLY A 21 10.83 -9.62 -15.86
N LYS A 22 11.90 -9.80 -16.62
CA LYS A 22 13.21 -9.22 -16.37
C LYS A 22 13.69 -8.45 -17.60
N ASP A 23 14.44 -7.38 -17.39
CA ASP A 23 15.11 -6.66 -18.48
C ASP A 23 16.39 -7.38 -18.95
N GLN A 24 17.09 -6.78 -19.91
CA GLN A 24 18.33 -7.34 -20.50
C GLN A 24 19.47 -7.48 -19.48
N SER A 25 19.40 -6.75 -18.37
CA SER A 25 20.38 -6.82 -17.28
C SER A 25 19.91 -7.73 -16.13
N GLY A 26 18.77 -8.42 -16.29
CA GLY A 26 18.22 -9.34 -15.30
C GLY A 26 17.44 -8.67 -14.15
N LYS A 27 17.19 -7.37 -14.23
CA LYS A 27 16.43 -6.62 -13.24
C LYS A 27 14.94 -6.83 -13.44
N ASP A 28 14.18 -6.95 -12.36
CA ASP A 28 12.75 -7.17 -12.41
C ASP A 28 12.01 -5.97 -13.04
N ILE A 29 11.15 -6.28 -14.00
CA ILE A 29 10.20 -5.34 -14.59
C ILE A 29 8.89 -5.49 -13.83
N LEU A 30 8.43 -4.41 -13.22
CA LEU A 30 7.17 -4.40 -12.47
C LEU A 30 6.00 -4.08 -13.41
N SER A 31 4.86 -4.73 -13.14
CA SER A 31 3.58 -4.38 -13.75
C SER A 31 3.02 -3.07 -13.19
N ARG A 32 1.95 -2.56 -13.79
CA ARG A 32 1.25 -1.39 -13.26
C ARG A 32 0.73 -1.68 -11.84
N PRO A 33 1.08 -0.86 -10.83
CA PRO A 33 0.64 -1.08 -9.46
C PRO A 33 -0.88 -0.94 -9.35
N LYS A 34 -1.45 -1.75 -8.46
CA LYS A 34 -2.87 -1.69 -8.07
C LYS A 34 -2.96 -1.50 -6.57
N GLU A 35 -3.84 -0.62 -6.14
CA GLU A 35 -4.19 -0.51 -4.74
C GLU A 35 -4.93 -1.76 -4.29
N ILE A 36 -4.52 -2.29 -3.14
CA ILE A 36 -5.06 -3.53 -2.58
C ILE A 36 -5.45 -3.41 -1.11
N GLY A 37 -5.27 -2.23 -0.51
CA GLY A 37 -5.62 -1.99 0.89
C GLY A 37 -4.99 -0.73 1.45
N ALA A 38 -4.92 -0.65 2.78
CA ALA A 38 -4.39 0.49 3.50
C ALA A 38 -3.71 0.10 4.81
N VAL A 39 -2.88 1.01 5.33
CA VAL A 39 -2.29 0.91 6.66
C VAL A 39 -3.04 1.84 7.59
N TRP A 40 -3.53 1.32 8.71
CA TRP A 40 -4.28 2.07 9.71
C TRP A 40 -3.45 2.31 10.97
N PRO A 41 -3.63 3.43 11.68
CA PRO A 41 -2.97 3.62 12.97
C PRO A 41 -3.48 2.60 13.99
N ARG A 42 -2.60 2.14 14.88
CA ARG A 42 -3.04 1.30 16.01
C ARG A 42 -3.78 2.16 17.04
N LYS A 43 -4.78 1.58 17.71
CA LYS A 43 -5.50 2.25 18.80
C LYS A 43 -4.60 2.51 20.01
N GLY A 44 -4.81 3.63 20.69
CA GLY A 44 -4.04 4.06 21.87
C GLY A 44 -2.61 4.50 21.51
N ASP A 45 -1.69 4.41 22.47
CA ASP A 45 -0.31 4.90 22.33
C ASP A 45 0.64 3.90 21.63
N LYS A 46 0.07 3.05 20.78
CA LYS A 46 0.75 1.94 20.15
C LYS A 46 1.44 2.41 18.87
N LYS A 47 2.78 2.34 18.83
CA LYS A 47 3.58 2.63 17.62
C LYS A 47 3.28 1.65 16.45
N GLY A 48 3.47 2.09 15.21
CA GLY A 48 3.26 1.30 14.00
C GLY A 48 1.81 1.33 13.47
N GLY A 49 1.56 0.59 12.38
CA GLY A 49 0.25 0.51 11.74
C GLY A 49 -0.22 -0.92 11.48
N VAL A 50 -1.51 -1.09 11.22
CA VAL A 50 -2.15 -2.35 10.83
C VAL A 50 -2.37 -2.32 9.33
N VAL A 51 -1.76 -3.26 8.61
CA VAL A 51 -2.08 -3.48 7.19
C VAL A 51 -3.43 -4.20 7.11
N SER A 52 -4.37 -3.59 6.40
CA SER A 52 -5.64 -4.19 6.02
C SER A 52 -5.65 -4.33 4.50
N LEU A 53 -5.84 -5.57 4.02
CA LEU A 53 -5.88 -5.87 2.59
C LEU A 53 -7.33 -6.19 2.20
N ASP A 54 -7.86 -5.41 1.26
CA ASP A 54 -9.17 -5.64 0.66
C ASP A 54 -9.09 -6.64 -0.50
N LEU A 55 -7.91 -6.73 -1.12
CA LEU A 55 -7.58 -7.70 -2.16
C LEU A 55 -6.25 -8.39 -1.81
N ILE A 56 -6.22 -9.72 -1.89
CA ILE A 56 -4.97 -10.49 -1.76
C ILE A 56 -4.61 -11.06 -3.13
N PRO A 57 -3.64 -10.47 -3.85
CA PRO A 57 -3.18 -11.02 -5.13
C PRO A 57 -2.53 -12.39 -4.93
N ILE A 58 -2.75 -13.34 -5.84
CA ILE A 58 -2.10 -14.65 -5.77
C ILE A 58 -0.57 -14.53 -5.91
N GLU A 59 -0.10 -13.55 -6.68
CA GLU A 59 1.32 -13.27 -6.84
C GLU A 59 1.96 -12.75 -5.54
N LEU A 60 1.17 -12.08 -4.68
CA LEU A 60 1.65 -11.66 -3.37
C LEU A 60 1.94 -12.89 -2.49
N THR A 61 1.09 -13.91 -2.52
CA THR A 61 1.30 -15.14 -1.75
C THR A 61 2.47 -15.97 -2.30
N GLN A 62 2.77 -15.82 -3.59
CA GLN A 62 3.92 -16.43 -4.27
C GLN A 62 5.21 -15.59 -4.19
N ARG A 63 5.19 -14.43 -3.52
CA ARG A 63 6.33 -13.49 -3.43
C ARG A 63 6.85 -13.01 -4.79
N GLN A 64 5.97 -12.90 -5.79
CA GLN A 64 6.29 -12.46 -7.15
C GLN A 64 5.89 -11.01 -7.40
N GLY A 65 6.31 -10.10 -6.53
CA GLY A 65 5.97 -8.69 -6.65
C GLY A 65 6.48 -7.84 -5.52
N VAL A 66 6.12 -6.56 -5.56
CA VAL A 66 6.55 -5.54 -4.60
C VAL A 66 5.32 -4.84 -4.04
N LEU A 67 5.34 -4.63 -2.72
CA LEU A 67 4.37 -3.78 -2.02
C LEU A 67 4.94 -2.37 -1.87
N PHE A 68 4.10 -1.37 -2.16
CA PHE A 68 4.39 0.03 -1.90
C PHE A 68 3.46 0.57 -0.84
N LEU A 69 4.01 1.42 0.04
CA LEU A 69 3.26 2.20 1.00
C LEU A 69 3.27 3.66 0.56
N VAL A 70 2.12 4.18 0.17
CA VAL A 70 1.98 5.55 -0.33
C VAL A 70 1.26 6.38 0.74
N PRO A 71 1.86 7.46 1.28
CA PRO A 71 1.19 8.28 2.30
C PRO A 71 -0.15 8.83 1.78
N VAL A 72 -1.17 8.85 2.63
CA VAL A 72 -2.51 9.32 2.21
C VAL A 72 -2.59 10.83 2.02
N ASP A 73 -1.71 11.58 2.70
CA ASP A 73 -1.65 13.04 2.63
C ASP A 73 -0.65 13.51 1.55
N ALA A 74 -0.22 12.62 0.65
CA ALA A 74 0.73 12.92 -0.42
C ALA A 74 0.09 13.64 -1.64
N ASP A 75 -0.98 14.40 -1.42
CA ASP A 75 -1.53 15.33 -2.42
C ASP A 75 -0.61 16.56 -2.52
N ASP A 76 0.54 16.42 -3.21
CA ASP A 76 1.21 17.49 -4.01
C ASP A 76 2.65 17.16 -4.48
N GLN A 77 3.05 15.88 -4.57
CA GLN A 77 4.30 15.53 -5.26
C GLN A 77 4.04 14.50 -6.35
N GLY A 78 3.50 14.99 -7.47
CA GLY A 78 3.39 14.27 -8.72
C GLY A 78 4.76 13.78 -9.20
N GLY A 79 5.09 12.54 -8.85
CA GLY A 79 6.10 11.74 -9.50
C GLY A 79 5.41 10.62 -10.26
N SER A 80 5.42 10.70 -11.60
CA SER A 80 5.05 9.58 -12.46
C SER A 80 5.83 8.34 -12.03
N LEU A 81 5.10 7.27 -11.70
CA LEU A 81 5.64 5.91 -11.82
C LEU A 81 5.71 5.50 -13.29
#